data_AF-U2YLV3-F1
#
_entry.id   AF-U2YLV3-F1
#
_cell.length_a   1.000
_cell.length_b   1.000
_cell.length_c   1.000
_cell.angle_alpha   90.00
_cell.angle_beta   90.00
_cell.angle_gamma   90.00
#
_symmetry.space_group_name_H-M   'P 1'
#
loop_
_entity.id
_entity.type
_entity.pdbx_description
1 polymer ?
#
loop_
_entity_poly.entity_id
_entity_poly.type
_entity_poly.pdbx_seq_one_letter_code
_entity_poly.pdbx_strand_id
1 'polypeptide(L)'
;MRALPLLLLLAALPACAPGALPGLRSTLLPATAQDNARRGAVEIAVKGNFASVLDDISRGGGPALERAFDAAGVPLADRPARRLQLTGDLGLFESNPGALVTSLLLWGG
;
A
#
# COMPACT_ATOMS: atom_id res chain seq x y z
N MET A 1 -22.86 -35.08 -29.69
CA MET A 1 -23.63 -34.08 -28.93
C MET A 1 -23.13 -34.09 -27.50
N ARG A 2 -22.89 -32.92 -26.87
CA ARG A 2 -22.35 -32.65 -25.51
C ARG A 2 -20.89 -32.15 -25.44
N ALA A 3 -20.63 -30.97 -26.02
CA ALA A 3 -19.46 -30.14 -25.69
C ALA A 3 -19.87 -28.71 -25.25
N LEU A 4 -21.16 -28.50 -24.95
CA LEU A 4 -21.74 -27.17 -24.76
C LEU A 4 -21.72 -26.59 -23.32
N PRO A 5 -21.46 -27.33 -22.20
CA PRO A 5 -21.65 -26.71 -20.89
C PRO A 5 -20.41 -25.93 -20.40
N LEU A 6 -19.23 -26.12 -21.01
CA LEU A 6 -17.98 -25.52 -20.52
C LEU A 6 -17.81 -24.04 -20.93
N LEU A 7 -18.42 -23.62 -22.06
CA LEU A 7 -18.27 -22.25 -22.56
C LEU A 7 -19.07 -21.21 -21.77
N LEU A 8 -20.13 -21.63 -21.07
CA LEU A 8 -21.00 -20.74 -20.28
C LEU A 8 -20.41 -20.39 -18.90
N LEU A 9 -19.42 -21.14 -18.41
CA LEU A 9 -18.81 -20.87 -17.10
C LEU A 9 -17.73 -19.77 -17.14
N LEU A 10 -17.19 -19.41 -18.31
CA LEU A 10 -16.16 -18.36 -18.44
C LEU A 10 -16.73 -16.93 -18.53
N ALA A 11 -18.03 -16.76 -18.72
CA ALA A 11 -18.64 -15.45 -18.95
C ALA A 11 -18.91 -14.63 -17.66
N ALA A 12 -18.65 -15.20 -16.48
CA ALA A 12 -18.95 -14.57 -15.19
C ALA A 12 -17.71 -14.07 -14.43
N LEU A 13 -16.57 -13.91 -15.10
CA LEU A 13 -15.42 -13.24 -14.49
C LEU A 13 -15.68 -11.73 -14.48
N PRO A 14 -15.75 -11.05 -13.32
CA PRO A 14 -15.76 -9.60 -13.26
C PRO A 14 -14.35 -9.10 -13.62
N ALA A 15 -14.02 -9.11 -14.90
CA ALA A 15 -12.68 -8.80 -15.41
C ALA A 15 -12.31 -7.31 -15.25
N CYS A 16 -13.28 -6.44 -14.96
CA CYS A 16 -13.07 -5.01 -14.74
C CYS A 16 -13.96 -4.49 -13.60
N ALA A 17 -13.65 -4.85 -12.36
CA ALA A 17 -14.08 -4.05 -11.22
C ALA A 17 -12.92 -3.11 -10.86
N PRO A 18 -13.00 -1.79 -11.11
CA PRO A 18 -11.97 -0.82 -10.73
C PRO A 18 -11.65 -0.85 -9.22
N GLY A 19 -12.59 -1.35 -8.43
CA GLY A 19 -12.44 -1.56 -6.99
C GLY A 19 -11.65 -2.81 -6.57
N ALA A 20 -11.34 -3.72 -7.49
CA ALA A 20 -10.66 -4.99 -7.23
C ALA A 20 -9.14 -4.94 -7.42
N LEU A 21 -8.58 -3.78 -7.77
CA LEU A 21 -7.14 -3.56 -7.92
C LEU A 21 -6.64 -2.76 -6.70
N PRO A 22 -6.03 -3.42 -5.70
CA PRO A 22 -5.42 -2.73 -4.56
C PRO A 22 -4.40 -1.70 -5.06
N GLY A 23 -4.43 -0.49 -4.50
CA GLY A 23 -3.50 0.60 -4.86
C GLY A 23 -3.84 1.43 -6.10
N LEU A 24 -4.69 0.96 -7.02
CA LEU A 24 -5.09 1.73 -8.22
C LEU A 24 -6.41 2.49 -8.07
N ARG A 25 -7.20 2.17 -7.04
CA ARG A 25 -8.47 2.87 -6.75
C ARG A 25 -8.28 4.38 -6.62
N SER A 26 -7.22 4.82 -5.93
CA SER A 26 -6.95 6.24 -5.67
C SER A 26 -6.68 7.05 -6.95
N THR A 27 -6.26 6.38 -8.02
CA THR A 27 -5.98 6.99 -9.32
C THR A 27 -7.21 6.98 -10.23
N LEU A 28 -8.04 5.94 -10.11
CA LEU A 28 -9.17 5.69 -11.02
C LEU A 28 -10.50 6.27 -10.51
N LEU A 29 -10.61 6.53 -9.21
CA LEU A 29 -11.82 6.98 -8.54
C LEU A 29 -11.52 8.24 -7.70
N PRO A 30 -12.51 9.13 -7.52
CA PRO A 30 -12.36 10.28 -6.63
C PRO A 30 -12.07 9.80 -5.20
N ALA A 31 -11.19 10.53 -4.51
CA ALA A 31 -10.84 10.22 -3.13
C ALA A 31 -12.07 10.29 -2.22
N THR A 32 -12.27 9.24 -1.42
CA THR A 32 -13.34 9.21 -0.42
C THR A 32 -12.89 9.87 0.89
N ALA A 33 -13.83 10.14 1.80
CA ALA A 33 -13.49 10.59 3.15
C ALA A 33 -12.58 9.58 3.88
N GLN A 34 -12.77 8.28 3.63
CA GLN A 34 -11.94 7.22 4.20
C GLN A 34 -10.51 7.24 3.64
N ASP A 35 -10.35 7.50 2.34
CA ASP A 35 -9.02 7.65 1.73
C ASP A 35 -8.25 8.82 2.32
N ASN A 36 -8.93 9.96 2.53
CA ASN A 36 -8.33 11.14 3.14
C ASN A 36 -7.97 10.92 4.60
N ALA A 37 -8.83 10.24 5.38
CA ALA A 37 -8.55 9.88 6.77
C ALA A 37 -7.31 8.98 6.86
N ARG A 38 -7.23 7.96 6.01
CA ARG A 38 -6.08 7.07 5.91
C ARG A 38 -4.80 7.83 5.53
N ARG A 39 -4.84 8.68 4.50
CA ARG A 39 -3.70 9.53 4.13
C ARG A 39 -3.23 10.36 5.33
N GLY A 40 -4.15 11.01 6.05
CA GLY A 40 -3.82 11.77 7.26
C GLY A 40 -3.12 10.91 8.33
N ALA A 41 -3.64 9.71 8.59
CA ALA A 41 -3.04 8.78 9.56
C ALA A 41 -1.61 8.38 9.16
N VAL A 42 -1.37 8.06 7.88
CA VAL A 42 -0.04 7.72 7.36
C VAL A 42 0.91 8.92 7.47
N GLU A 43 0.44 10.11 7.11
CA GLU A 43 1.26 11.32 7.21
C GLU A 43 1.68 11.61 8.64
N ILE A 44 0.79 11.44 9.62
CA ILE A 44 1.12 11.60 11.04
C ILE A 44 2.13 10.54 11.48
N ALA A 45 1.92 9.27 11.12
CA ALA A 45 2.81 8.18 11.51
C ALA A 45 4.23 8.37 10.95
N VAL A 46 4.33 8.76 9.68
CA VAL A 46 5.61 8.96 8.99
C VAL A 46 6.26 10.29 9.39
N LYS A 47 5.60 11.43 9.11
CA LYS A 47 6.21 12.75 9.27
C LYS A 47 6.43 13.08 10.75
N GLY A 48 5.54 12.62 11.64
CA GLY A 48 5.67 12.84 13.09
C GLY A 48 6.82 12.08 13.74
N ASN A 49 7.32 11.00 13.12
CA ASN A 49 8.40 10.15 13.67
C ASN A 49 9.50 9.87 12.64
N PHE A 50 9.72 10.81 11.71
CA PHE A 50 10.39 10.50 10.45
C PHE A 50 11.80 9.90 10.62
N ALA A 51 12.61 10.46 11.53
CA ALA A 51 13.93 9.92 11.84
C ALA A 51 13.88 8.47 12.34
N SER A 52 12.93 8.13 13.22
CA SER A 52 12.76 6.77 13.73
C SER A 52 12.26 5.82 12.65
N VAL A 53 11.42 6.29 11.71
CA VAL A 53 10.97 5.46 10.58
C VAL A 53 12.14 5.15 9.65
N LEU A 54 13.01 6.12 9.36
CA LEU A 54 14.23 5.87 8.55
C LEU A 54 15.18 4.88 9.24
N ASP A 55 15.38 5.04 10.55
CA ASP A 55 16.19 4.11 11.35
C ASP A 55 15.60 2.69 11.40
N ASP A 56 14.27 2.56 11.45
CA ASP A 56 13.61 1.26 11.34
C ASP A 56 13.76 0.67 9.93
N ILE A 57 13.67 1.48 8.87
CA ILE A 57 13.88 1.00 7.49
C ILE A 57 15.32 0.49 7.31
N SER A 58 16.32 1.20 7.83
CA SER A 58 17.73 0.81 7.68
C SER A 58 18.04 -0.51 8.41
N ARG A 59 17.35 -0.78 9.53
CA ARG A 59 17.43 -2.03 10.28
C ARG A 59 16.54 -3.15 9.73
N GLY A 60 15.79 -2.88 8.66
CA GLY A 60 14.87 -3.84 8.05
C GLY A 60 13.61 -4.10 8.87
N GLY A 61 13.21 -3.20 9.77
CA GLY A 61 12.00 -3.27 10.58
C GLY A 61 12.10 -2.49 11.90
N GLY A 62 10.95 -2.20 12.49
CA GLY A 62 10.86 -1.61 13.82
C GLY A 62 9.50 -0.94 14.11
N PRO A 63 9.26 -0.50 15.35
CA PRO A 63 7.94 -0.10 15.83
C PRO A 63 7.39 1.19 15.19
N ALA A 64 8.24 2.11 14.71
CA ALA A 64 7.78 3.27 13.98
C ALA A 64 7.36 2.88 12.55
N LEU A 65 8.11 2.01 11.90
CA LEU A 65 7.76 1.48 10.58
C LEU A 65 6.49 0.61 10.62
N GLU A 66 6.33 -0.25 11.62
CA GLU A 66 5.11 -1.06 11.78
C GLU A 66 3.86 -0.19 11.97
N ARG A 67 3.95 0.87 12.79
CA ARG A 67 2.85 1.85 12.92
C ARG A 67 2.51 2.54 11.59
N ALA A 68 3.52 2.83 10.76
CA ALA A 68 3.29 3.42 9.45
C ALA A 68 2.61 2.43 8.49
N PHE A 69 3.00 1.14 8.52
CA PHE A 69 2.29 0.09 7.78
C PHE A 69 0.85 -0.11 8.26
N ASP A 70 0.62 -0.08 9.57
CA ASP A 70 -0.73 -0.18 10.15
C ASP A 70 -1.61 1.00 9.72
N ALA A 71 -1.08 2.22 9.81
CA ALA A 71 -1.79 3.42 9.38
C ALA A 71 -2.17 3.39 7.89
N ALA A 72 -1.31 2.80 7.06
CA ALA A 72 -1.56 2.65 5.63
C ALA A 72 -2.52 1.48 5.33
N GLY A 73 -2.65 0.51 6.23
CA GLY A 73 -3.38 -0.73 5.98
C GLY A 73 -2.62 -1.68 5.06
N VAL A 74 -1.28 -1.73 5.16
CA VAL A 74 -0.47 -2.69 4.37
C VAL A 74 -0.66 -4.10 4.95
N PRO A 75 -1.04 -5.09 4.11
CA PRO A 75 -1.23 -6.47 4.56
C PRO A 75 0.04 -7.05 5.21
N LEU A 76 -0.11 -7.76 6.33
CA LEU A 76 1.03 -8.37 7.05
C LEU A 76 1.87 -9.29 6.17
N ALA A 77 1.23 -10.02 5.25
CA ALA A 77 1.91 -10.91 4.30
C ALA A 77 2.85 -10.18 3.34
N ASP A 78 2.56 -8.91 3.03
CA ASP A 78 3.32 -8.12 2.06
C ASP A 78 4.48 -7.37 2.72
N ARG A 79 4.41 -7.09 4.02
CA ARG A 79 5.39 -6.28 4.76
C ARG A 79 6.84 -6.77 4.63
N PRO A 80 7.17 -8.07 4.64
CA PRO A 80 8.55 -8.52 4.42
C PRO A 80 9.13 -8.04 3.09
N ALA A 81 8.37 -8.16 2.00
CA ALA A 81 8.79 -7.67 0.69
C ALA A 81 8.89 -6.14 0.65
N ARG A 82 7.94 -5.43 1.30
CA ARG A 82 7.97 -3.96 1.38
C ARG A 82 9.17 -3.43 2.17
N ARG A 83 9.59 -4.12 3.24
CA ARG A 83 10.79 -3.74 3.99
C ARG A 83 12.04 -3.81 3.11
N LEU A 84 12.19 -4.88 2.31
CA LEU A 84 13.29 -4.99 1.35
C LEU A 84 13.28 -3.84 0.33
N GLN A 85 12.10 -3.51 -0.19
CA GLN A 85 11.94 -2.40 -1.13
C GLN A 85 12.31 -1.06 -0.47
N LEU A 86 11.83 -0.81 0.74
CA LEU A 86 12.12 0.42 1.48
C LEU A 86 13.61 0.57 1.80
N THR A 87 14.28 -0.50 2.20
CA THR A 87 15.73 -0.48 2.46
C THR A 87 16.52 -0.20 1.17
N GLY A 88 16.11 -0.78 0.04
CA GLY A 88 16.73 -0.52 -1.27
C GLY A 88 16.57 0.92 -1.74
N ASP A 89 15.43 1.54 -1.41
CA ASP A 89 15.09 2.92 -1.79
C ASP A 89 15.40 3.93 -0.66
N LEU A 90 16.18 3.58 0.38
CA LEU A 90 16.35 4.42 1.57
C LEU A 90 16.82 5.85 1.23
N GLY A 91 17.78 5.99 0.31
CA GLY A 91 18.29 7.30 -0.13
C GLY A 91 17.24 8.18 -0.82
N LEU A 92 16.16 7.61 -1.38
CA LEU A 92 15.03 8.39 -1.88
C LEU A 92 14.24 9.02 -0.73
N PHE A 93 14.08 8.28 0.37
CA PHE A 93 13.23 8.73 1.47
C PHE A 93 13.91 9.75 2.35
N GLU A 94 15.21 9.64 2.61
CA GLU A 94 15.97 10.52 3.52
C GLU A 94 15.66 12.02 3.39
N SER A 95 15.49 12.51 2.15
CA SER A 95 15.15 13.91 1.87
C SER A 95 13.70 14.15 1.46
N ASN A 96 12.87 13.10 1.39
CA ASN A 96 11.50 13.17 0.87
C ASN A 96 10.53 12.27 1.66
N PRO A 97 10.02 12.71 2.82
CA PRO A 97 9.00 11.98 3.57
C PRO A 97 7.69 11.80 2.79
N GLY A 98 7.40 12.67 1.81
CA GLY A 98 6.23 12.54 0.94
C GLY A 98 6.28 11.32 0.03
N ALA A 99 7.46 10.96 -0.47
CA ALA A 99 7.67 9.74 -1.26
C ALA A 99 7.41 8.48 -0.42
N LEU A 100 7.82 8.48 0.84
CA LEU A 100 7.56 7.38 1.76
C LEU A 100 6.06 7.22 2.04
N VAL A 101 5.38 8.34 2.36
CA VAL A 101 3.91 8.35 2.55
C VAL A 101 3.20 7.79 1.31
N THR A 102 3.60 8.23 0.11
CA THR A 102 2.99 7.80 -1.15
C THR A 102 3.20 6.30 -1.38
N SER A 103 4.39 5.78 -1.09
CA SER A 103 4.70 4.35 -1.23
C SER A 103 3.84 3.50 -0.30
N LEU A 104 3.69 3.91 0.96
CA LEU A 104 2.85 3.21 1.92
C LEU A 104 1.36 3.23 1.52
N LEU A 105 0.85 4.37 1.06
CA LEU A 105 -0.53 4.48 0.59
C LEU A 105 -0.80 3.66 -0.67
N LEU A 106 0.20 3.47 -1.53
CA LEU A 106 0.09 2.63 -2.71
C LEU A 106 -0.06 1.15 -2.34
N TRP A 107 0.65 0.70 -1.31
CA TRP A 107 0.60 -0.70 -0.86
C TRP A 107 -0.56 -0.99 0.09
N GLY A 108 -1.13 0.04 0.70
CA GLY A 108 -2.23 -0.07 1.62
C GLY A 108 -3.60 0.07 0.95
N GLY A 109 -4.60 -0.67 1.44
CA GLY A 109 -5.99 -0.57 0.98
C GLY A 109 -6.70 -1.89 0.80
#